data_AF-A0A454VZH1-F1
#
_entry.id   AF-A0A454VZH1-F1
#
_cell.length_a   1.000
_cell.length_b   1.000
_cell.length_c   1.000
_cell.angle_alpha   90.00
_cell.angle_beta   90.00
_cell.angle_gamma   90.00
#
_symmetry.space_group_name_H-M   'P 1'
#
loop_
_entity.id
_entity.type
_entity.pdbx_description
1 polymer ?
#
loop_
_entity_poly.entity_id
_entity_poly.type
_entity_poly.pdbx_seq_one_letter_code
_entity_poly.pdbx_strand_id
1 'polypeptide(L)'
;MAPKKDPAARRAREAARRTAAAERIGPRPVKTPRPPRVKTLYDLAPPGAYYQDWDTPKGTDEELLAKVAEAFGPDSGPAKTMRTLLDYRQLYGPNIPTEAARHLEQILAHTDLAELANEGIGVEPDEVRDSLHSLHAQGLLLIADDGSLWLTVPPGTPYSAP
;
A
#
# COMPACT_ATOMS: atom_id res chain seq x y z
N MET A 1 -29.67 -39.33 17.56
CA MET A 1 -29.61 -38.16 16.67
C MET A 1 -30.01 -36.92 17.47
N ALA A 2 -29.19 -35.87 17.53
CA ALA A 2 -29.52 -34.67 18.30
C ALA A 2 -30.54 -33.79 17.55
N PRO A 3 -31.56 -33.20 18.22
CA PRO A 3 -32.56 -32.39 17.54
C PRO A 3 -31.94 -31.10 16.98
N LYS A 4 -32.13 -30.86 15.68
CA LYS A 4 -31.72 -29.62 14.99
C LYS A 4 -32.41 -28.43 15.69
N LYS A 5 -31.61 -27.54 16.29
CA LYS A 5 -32.11 -26.29 16.90
C LYS A 5 -32.83 -25.46 15.82
N ASP A 6 -34.11 -25.21 16.04
CA ASP A 6 -34.95 -24.41 15.15
C ASP A 6 -34.37 -22.98 14.99
N PRO A 7 -33.97 -22.59 13.77
CA PRO A 7 -33.47 -21.26 13.47
C PRO A 7 -34.48 -20.14 13.79
N ALA A 8 -35.79 -20.41 13.67
CA ALA A 8 -36.85 -19.45 13.95
C ALA A 8 -36.94 -19.15 15.45
N ALA A 9 -36.93 -20.20 16.29
CA ALA A 9 -36.89 -20.06 17.74
C ALA A 9 -35.65 -19.28 18.23
N ARG A 10 -34.49 -19.47 17.57
CA ARG A 10 -33.28 -18.71 17.88
C ARG A 10 -33.44 -17.22 17.55
N ARG A 11 -33.97 -16.88 16.37
CA ARG A 11 -34.21 -15.50 15.95
C ARG A 11 -35.22 -14.79 16.85
N ALA A 12 -36.30 -15.47 17.25
CA ALA A 12 -37.31 -14.91 18.15
C ALA A 12 -36.74 -14.56 19.52
N ARG A 13 -35.92 -15.45 20.10
CA ARG A 13 -35.22 -15.18 21.37
C ARG A 13 -34.24 -14.01 21.26
N GLU A 14 -33.56 -13.89 20.13
CA GLU A 14 -32.62 -12.79 19.88
C GLU A 14 -33.36 -11.45 19.68
N ALA A 15 -34.50 -11.46 18.98
CA ALA A 15 -35.37 -10.29 18.84
C ALA A 15 -35.91 -9.83 20.20
N ALA A 16 -36.43 -10.75 21.03
CA ALA A 16 -36.92 -10.43 22.37
C ALA A 16 -35.82 -9.82 23.27
N ARG A 17 -34.60 -10.36 23.20
CA ARG A 17 -33.44 -9.79 23.91
C ARG A 17 -33.08 -8.38 23.42
N ARG A 18 -33.21 -8.12 22.12
CA ARG A 18 -32.95 -6.80 21.54
C ARG A 18 -34.00 -5.78 21.96
N THR A 19 -35.28 -6.16 21.99
CA THR A 19 -36.37 -5.29 22.44
C THR A 19 -36.20 -4.91 23.92
N ALA A 20 -35.96 -5.90 24.79
CA ALA A 20 -35.73 -5.65 26.22
C ALA A 20 -34.48 -4.78 26.48
N ALA A 21 -33.43 -4.92 25.66
CA ALA A 21 -32.24 -4.07 25.76
C ALA A 21 -32.50 -2.63 25.29
N ALA A 22 -33.32 -2.44 24.25
CA ALA A 22 -33.71 -1.12 23.76
C ALA A 22 -34.59 -0.36 24.75
N GLU A 23 -35.48 -1.05 25.46
CA GLU A 23 -36.28 -0.46 26.55
C GLU A 23 -35.43 -0.02 27.75
N ARG A 24 -34.35 -0.75 28.07
CA ARG A 24 -33.52 -0.48 29.25
C ARG A 24 -32.44 0.58 29.02
N ILE A 25 -31.88 0.67 27.80
CA ILE A 25 -30.66 1.44 27.50
C ILE A 25 -30.95 2.59 26.52
N GLY A 26 -32.10 2.59 25.86
CA GLY A 26 -32.42 3.50 24.76
C GLY A 26 -32.00 2.94 23.39
N PRO A 27 -32.37 3.64 22.29
CA PRO A 27 -32.08 3.19 20.94
C PRO A 27 -30.57 3.06 20.71
N ARG A 28 -30.16 2.00 20.01
CA ARG A 28 -28.75 1.83 19.64
C ARG A 28 -28.30 3.02 18.79
N PRO A 29 -27.10 3.57 19.04
CA PRO A 29 -26.51 4.54 18.13
C PRO A 29 -26.48 3.94 16.72
N VAL A 30 -26.88 4.74 15.73
CA VAL A 30 -26.72 4.39 14.32
C VAL A 30 -25.26 4.01 14.14
N LYS A 31 -25.00 2.81 13.60
CA LYS A 31 -23.62 2.40 13.29
C LYS A 31 -23.05 3.47 12.37
N THR A 32 -22.10 4.25 12.88
CA THR A 32 -21.27 5.08 12.02
C THR A 32 -20.63 4.16 10.98
N PRO A 33 -20.73 4.48 9.68
CA PRO A 33 -20.02 3.74 8.66
C PRO A 33 -18.56 3.68 9.06
N ARG A 34 -17.99 2.47 9.06
CA ARG A 34 -16.55 2.32 9.30
C ARG A 34 -15.85 3.10 8.18
N PRO A 35 -14.86 3.96 8.48
CA PRO A 35 -14.13 4.64 7.43
C PRO A 35 -13.62 3.61 6.42
N PRO A 36 -13.70 3.89 5.11
CA PRO A 36 -13.19 2.99 4.09
C PRO A 36 -11.73 2.67 4.42
N ARG A 37 -11.36 1.40 4.33
CA ARG A 37 -9.96 1.01 4.47
C ARG A 37 -9.19 1.71 3.35
N VAL A 38 -8.07 2.35 3.71
CA VAL A 38 -7.12 2.87 2.72
C VAL A 38 -6.69 1.69 1.86
N LYS A 39 -6.94 1.80 0.56
CA LYS A 39 -6.46 0.84 -0.42
C LYS A 39 -4.99 1.13 -0.66
N THR A 40 -4.15 0.12 -0.50
CA THR A 40 -2.73 0.18 -0.85
C THR A 40 -2.55 -0.08 -2.34
N LEU A 41 -1.35 0.15 -2.88
CA LEU A 41 -1.04 -0.18 -4.27
C LEU A 41 -1.42 -1.65 -4.63
N TYR A 42 -1.27 -2.57 -3.67
CA TYR A 42 -1.62 -3.99 -3.82
C TYR A 42 -3.13 -4.27 -3.85
N ASP A 43 -3.94 -3.36 -3.31
CA ASP A 43 -5.41 -3.45 -3.36
C ASP A 43 -5.97 -2.84 -4.65
N LEU A 44 -5.11 -2.23 -5.48
CA LEU A 44 -5.46 -1.66 -6.77
C LEU A 44 -5.24 -2.69 -7.88
N ALA A 45 -5.95 -2.51 -8.99
CA ALA A 45 -5.61 -3.13 -10.27
C ALA A 45 -5.01 -2.04 -11.16
N PRO A 46 -3.77 -1.56 -10.87
CA PRO A 46 -3.20 -0.44 -11.58
C PRO A 46 -3.01 -0.82 -13.05
N PRO A 47 -3.41 0.06 -13.99
CA PRO A 47 -3.10 -0.16 -15.39
C PRO A 47 -1.60 0.04 -15.60
N GLY A 48 -0.97 -0.86 -16.35
CA GLY A 48 0.39 -0.68 -16.84
C GLY A 48 1.29 -1.90 -16.69
N ALA A 49 2.23 -2.05 -17.62
CA ALA A 49 3.25 -3.09 -17.67
C ALA A 49 4.17 -3.07 -16.44
N TYR A 50 4.43 -1.89 -15.86
CA TYR A 50 5.33 -1.75 -14.69
C TYR A 50 4.81 -2.41 -13.41
N TYR A 51 3.52 -2.78 -13.35
CA TYR A 51 2.89 -3.41 -12.20
C TYR A 51 2.60 -4.90 -12.41
N GLN A 52 3.07 -5.49 -13.50
CA GLN A 52 2.88 -6.91 -13.79
C GLN A 52 3.77 -7.80 -12.93
N ASP A 53 4.98 -7.32 -12.62
CA ASP A 53 5.99 -8.09 -11.90
C ASP A 53 6.32 -7.46 -10.54
N TRP A 54 6.40 -8.33 -9.53
CA TRP A 54 6.67 -7.97 -8.15
C TRP A 54 7.75 -8.89 -7.60
N ASP A 55 8.77 -8.32 -6.96
CA ASP A 55 9.76 -9.11 -6.25
C ASP A 55 9.33 -9.30 -4.79
N THR A 56 9.71 -10.44 -4.21
CA THR A 56 9.44 -10.79 -2.81
C THR A 56 10.68 -11.45 -2.21
N PRO A 57 11.75 -10.68 -1.98
CA PRO A 57 12.99 -11.20 -1.41
C PRO A 57 12.74 -11.91 -0.07
N LYS A 58 13.16 -13.18 0.02
CA LYS A 58 12.92 -14.04 1.19
C LYS A 58 14.16 -14.12 2.07
N GLY A 59 13.98 -13.79 3.35
CA GLY A 59 15.05 -13.75 4.36
C GLY A 59 15.16 -12.38 5.00
N THR A 60 16.13 -12.24 5.91
CA THR A 60 16.50 -10.92 6.44
C THR A 60 17.41 -10.19 5.45
N ASP A 61 17.49 -8.88 5.59
CA ASP A 61 18.29 -8.02 4.71
C ASP A 61 19.78 -8.37 4.82
N GLU A 62 20.25 -8.70 6.03
CA GLU A 62 21.63 -9.13 6.27
C GLU A 62 21.94 -10.48 5.62
N GLU A 63 21.02 -11.45 5.69
CA GLU A 63 21.20 -12.76 5.05
C GLU A 63 21.27 -12.65 3.54
N LEU A 64 20.44 -11.79 2.95
CA LEU A 64 20.40 -11.56 1.52
C LEU A 64 21.67 -10.87 1.03
N LEU A 65 22.13 -9.83 1.74
CA LEU A 65 23.38 -9.15 1.42
C LEU A 65 24.60 -10.05 1.59
N ALA A 66 24.64 -10.86 2.66
CA ALA A 66 25.72 -11.81 2.89
C ALA A 66 25.84 -12.81 1.74
N LYS A 67 24.72 -13.40 1.28
CA LYS A 67 24.71 -14.34 0.15
C LYS A 67 25.21 -13.70 -1.15
N VAL A 68 24.77 -12.47 -1.44
CA VAL A 68 25.20 -11.77 -2.64
C VAL A 68 26.69 -11.37 -2.54
N ALA A 69 27.13 -10.93 -1.37
CA ALA A 69 28.54 -10.59 -1.14
C ALA A 69 29.45 -11.82 -1.23
N GLU A 70 29.01 -12.98 -0.75
CA GLU A 70 29.73 -14.25 -0.87
C GLU A 70 29.86 -14.68 -2.35
N ALA A 71 28.79 -14.57 -3.13
CA ALA A 71 28.77 -15.04 -4.52
C ALA A 71 29.46 -14.08 -5.50
N PHE A 72 29.33 -12.77 -5.30
CA PHE A 72 29.73 -11.75 -6.28
C PHE A 72 30.74 -10.73 -5.75
N GLY A 73 30.98 -10.70 -4.44
CA GLY A 73 31.76 -9.68 -3.77
C GLY A 73 30.89 -8.51 -3.25
N PRO A 74 31.29 -7.86 -2.14
CA PRO A 74 30.48 -6.85 -1.45
C PRO A 74 30.29 -5.55 -2.25
N ASP A 75 31.20 -5.21 -3.16
CA ASP A 75 31.13 -3.96 -3.94
C ASP A 75 30.68 -4.19 -5.39
N SER A 76 30.24 -5.41 -5.68
CA SER A 76 29.78 -5.80 -7.01
C SER A 76 28.49 -5.08 -7.41
N GLY A 77 28.25 -5.00 -8.72
CA GLY A 77 26.97 -4.50 -9.25
C GLY A 77 25.76 -5.21 -8.62
N PRO A 78 25.74 -6.56 -8.57
CA PRO A 78 24.67 -7.31 -7.89
C PRO A 78 24.49 -6.93 -6.42
N ALA A 79 25.57 -6.70 -5.67
CA ALA A 79 25.48 -6.25 -4.28
C ALA A 79 24.85 -4.87 -4.16
N LYS A 80 25.17 -3.94 -5.07
CA LYS A 80 24.51 -2.62 -5.14
C LYS A 80 23.04 -2.74 -5.48
N THR A 81 22.68 -3.54 -6.48
CA THR A 81 21.28 -3.80 -6.85
C THR A 81 20.49 -4.41 -5.70
N MET A 82 21.08 -5.37 -4.97
CA MET A 82 20.45 -5.96 -3.79
C MET A 82 20.22 -4.91 -2.70
N ARG A 83 21.19 -4.04 -2.41
CA ARG A 83 20.98 -2.93 -1.45
C ARG A 83 19.81 -2.04 -1.86
N THR A 84 19.74 -1.61 -3.12
CA THR A 84 18.62 -0.82 -3.64
C THR A 84 17.28 -1.54 -3.48
N LEU A 85 17.22 -2.83 -3.75
CA LEU A 85 16.02 -3.63 -3.57
C LEU A 85 15.59 -3.71 -2.10
N LEU A 86 16.54 -3.82 -1.18
CA LEU A 86 16.26 -3.82 0.26
C LEU A 86 15.85 -2.44 0.76
N ASP A 87 16.39 -1.36 0.20
CA ASP A 87 15.92 0.00 0.48
C ASP A 87 14.44 0.15 0.07
N TYR A 88 14.07 -0.34 -1.12
CA TYR A 88 12.66 -0.38 -1.53
C TYR A 88 11.79 -1.22 -0.62
N ARG A 89 12.31 -2.32 -0.07
CA ARG A 89 11.58 -3.15 0.90
C ARG A 89 11.14 -2.37 2.13
N GLN A 90 11.91 -1.38 2.56
CA GLN A 90 11.55 -0.52 3.69
C GLN A 90 10.34 0.38 3.36
N LEU A 91 10.22 0.82 2.11
CA LEU A 91 9.17 1.73 1.63
C LEU A 91 7.89 0.98 1.23
N TYR A 92 8.04 -0.09 0.44
CA TYR A 92 6.93 -0.85 -0.13
C TYR A 92 6.49 -2.02 0.74
N GLY A 93 7.34 -2.47 1.65
CA GLY A 93 7.14 -3.69 2.41
C GLY A 93 7.58 -4.94 1.63
N PRO A 94 7.01 -6.12 1.92
CA PRO A 94 7.53 -7.39 1.43
C PRO A 94 7.37 -7.62 -0.08
N ASN A 95 6.42 -6.95 -0.73
CA ASN A 95 6.13 -7.11 -2.16
C ASN A 95 6.60 -5.84 -2.88
N ILE A 96 7.64 -5.91 -3.68
CA ILE A 96 8.26 -4.71 -4.26
C ILE A 96 7.85 -4.61 -5.73
N PRO A 97 7.20 -3.52 -6.17
CA PRO A 97 6.91 -3.29 -7.59
C PRO A 97 8.19 -2.79 -8.28
N THR A 98 9.16 -3.68 -8.50
CA THR A 98 10.55 -3.33 -8.83
C THR A 98 10.67 -2.43 -10.06
N GLU A 99 9.93 -2.74 -11.13
CA GLU A 99 9.96 -1.94 -12.35
C GLU A 99 9.35 -0.55 -12.14
N ALA A 100 8.19 -0.46 -11.49
CA ALA A 100 7.58 0.83 -11.18
C ALA A 100 8.44 1.67 -10.22
N ALA A 101 9.00 1.05 -9.16
CA ALA A 101 9.90 1.74 -8.23
C ALA A 101 11.15 2.27 -8.93
N ARG A 102 11.76 1.47 -9.81
CA ARG A 102 12.91 1.88 -10.62
C ARG A 102 12.56 3.01 -11.58
N HIS A 103 11.37 2.97 -12.18
CA HIS A 103 10.93 4.03 -13.09
C HIS A 103 10.66 5.34 -12.35
N LEU A 104 10.14 5.27 -11.11
CA LEU A 104 10.00 6.45 -10.26
C LEU A 104 11.36 7.11 -10.00
N GLU A 105 12.39 6.35 -9.66
CA GLU A 105 13.75 6.90 -9.50
C GLU A 105 14.26 7.57 -10.77
N GLN A 106 14.01 6.96 -11.94
CA GLN A 106 14.42 7.54 -13.22
C GLN A 106 13.73 8.88 -13.48
N ILE A 107 12.45 9.00 -13.13
CA ILE A 107 11.72 10.26 -13.22
C ILE A 107 12.34 11.28 -12.26
N LEU A 108 12.61 10.91 -11.01
CA LEU A 108 13.22 11.81 -10.02
C LEU A 108 14.62 12.26 -10.41
N ALA A 109 15.41 11.40 -11.07
CA ALA A 109 16.77 11.70 -11.50
C ALA A 109 16.85 12.52 -12.80
N HIS A 110 15.79 12.51 -13.62
CA HIS A 110 15.79 13.14 -14.95
C HIS A 110 14.78 14.28 -15.08
N THR A 111 14.06 14.60 -14.02
CA THR A 111 13.13 15.72 -13.97
C THR A 111 13.40 16.55 -12.73
N ASP A 112 13.09 17.84 -12.81
CA ASP A 112 13.17 18.75 -11.66
C ASP A 112 12.02 18.50 -10.66
N LEU A 113 11.33 17.35 -10.72
CA LEU A 113 10.17 17.04 -9.88
C LEU A 113 10.53 17.06 -8.39
N ALA A 114 11.72 16.55 -8.03
CA ALA A 114 12.20 16.61 -6.65
C ALA A 114 12.47 18.05 -6.20
N GLU A 115 13.03 18.88 -7.08
CA GLU A 115 13.28 20.30 -6.82
C GLU A 115 11.97 21.09 -6.71
N LEU A 116 11.02 20.87 -7.63
CA LEU A 116 9.70 21.50 -7.63
C LEU A 116 8.86 21.10 -6.41
N ALA A 117 8.95 19.84 -5.97
CA ALA A 117 8.29 19.39 -4.75
C ALA A 117 8.96 19.98 -3.49
N ASN A 118 10.28 20.18 -3.52
CA ASN A 118 11.02 20.86 -2.46
C ASN A 118 10.65 22.35 -2.37
N GLU A 119 10.55 23.07 -3.48
CA GLU A 119 10.21 24.51 -3.49
C GLU A 119 8.90 24.85 -2.76
N GLY A 120 7.96 23.89 -2.69
CA GLY A 120 6.68 24.07 -1.98
C GLY A 120 6.69 23.74 -0.47
N ILE A 121 7.68 22.98 0.02
CA ILE A 121 7.64 22.35 1.36
C ILE A 121 8.94 22.58 2.16
N GLY A 122 10.07 22.84 1.51
CA GLY A 122 11.37 23.14 2.14
C GLY A 122 12.01 21.91 2.77
N VAL A 123 12.06 20.81 2.03
CA VAL A 123 12.51 19.48 2.51
C VAL A 123 13.69 18.99 1.67
N GLU A 124 14.65 18.31 2.29
CA GLU A 124 15.81 17.78 1.57
C GLU A 124 15.38 16.83 0.42
N PRO A 125 16.12 16.77 -0.71
CA PRO A 125 15.76 15.97 -1.87
C PRO A 125 15.49 14.48 -1.56
N ASP A 126 16.23 13.91 -0.61
CA ASP A 126 16.05 12.51 -0.17
C ASP A 126 14.71 12.31 0.55
N GLU A 127 14.25 13.29 1.33
CA GLU A 127 12.94 13.22 1.99
C GLU A 127 11.78 13.36 1.00
N VAL A 128 11.99 14.14 -0.07
CA VAL A 128 11.03 14.25 -1.19
C VAL A 128 10.93 12.91 -1.92
N ARG A 129 12.07 12.26 -2.22
CA ARG A 129 12.12 10.92 -2.80
C ARG A 129 11.32 9.93 -1.95
N ASP A 130 11.63 9.82 -0.66
CA ASP A 130 10.95 8.89 0.25
C ASP A 130 9.44 9.17 0.35
N SER A 131 9.05 10.44 0.30
CA SER A 131 7.64 10.86 0.28
C SER A 131 6.93 10.40 -0.99
N LEU A 132 7.55 10.54 -2.17
CA LEU A 132 6.96 10.11 -3.44
C LEU A 132 6.88 8.59 -3.54
N HIS A 133 7.89 7.86 -3.06
CA HIS A 133 7.82 6.40 -2.94
C HIS A 133 6.73 5.96 -1.96
N SER A 134 6.54 6.68 -0.86
CA SER A 134 5.47 6.42 0.10
C SER A 134 4.08 6.65 -0.49
N LEU A 135 3.89 7.74 -1.24
CA LEU A 135 2.65 7.99 -1.98
C LEU A 135 2.39 6.90 -3.01
N HIS A 136 3.43 6.44 -3.71
CA HIS A 136 3.35 5.34 -4.66
C HIS A 136 2.96 4.02 -3.98
N ALA A 137 3.57 3.68 -2.83
CA ALA A 137 3.23 2.48 -2.05
C ALA A 137 1.78 2.49 -1.54
N GLN A 138 1.28 3.67 -1.18
CA GLN A 138 -0.12 3.88 -0.76
C GLN A 138 -1.08 3.89 -1.95
N GLY A 139 -0.58 3.78 -3.18
CA GLY A 139 -1.39 3.83 -4.40
C GLY A 139 -1.95 5.22 -4.70
N LEU A 140 -1.47 6.28 -4.03
CA LEU A 140 -1.85 7.68 -4.26
C LEU A 140 -1.11 8.30 -5.43
N LEU A 141 0.03 7.73 -5.79
CA LEU A 141 0.79 8.02 -6.99
C LEU A 141 0.88 6.73 -7.81
N LEU A 142 0.66 6.80 -9.11
CA LEU A 142 0.82 5.71 -10.07
C LEU A 142 1.67 6.18 -11.26
N ILE A 143 2.25 5.23 -11.97
CA ILE A 143 3.15 5.42 -13.10
C ILE A 143 2.51 4.73 -14.30
N ALA A 144 2.16 5.49 -15.33
CA ALA A 144 1.63 4.93 -16.56
C ALA A 144 2.75 4.37 -17.45
N ASP A 145 2.37 3.57 -18.46
CA ASP A 145 3.31 2.91 -19.38
C ASP A 145 4.15 3.87 -20.22
N ASP A 146 3.68 5.11 -20.39
CA ASP A 146 4.41 6.18 -21.07
C ASP A 146 5.37 6.95 -20.14
N GLY A 147 5.47 6.54 -18.88
CA GLY A 147 6.29 7.18 -17.85
C GLY A 147 5.63 8.39 -17.19
N SER A 148 4.38 8.72 -17.52
CA SER A 148 3.64 9.80 -16.86
C SER A 148 3.20 9.42 -15.44
N LEU A 149 3.18 10.42 -14.54
CA LEU A 149 2.74 10.25 -13.15
C LEU A 149 1.27 10.62 -12.99
N TRP A 150 0.50 9.74 -12.36
CA TRP A 150 -0.93 9.89 -12.12
C TRP A 150 -1.23 9.91 -10.63
N LEU A 151 -1.95 10.93 -10.17
CA LEU A 151 -2.44 10.96 -8.79
C LEU A 151 -3.78 10.23 -8.72
N THR A 152 -3.92 9.30 -7.78
CA THR A 152 -5.21 8.66 -7.52
C THR A 152 -5.98 9.45 -6.46
N VAL A 153 -7.29 9.51 -6.65
CA VAL A 153 -8.19 10.15 -5.68
C VAL A 153 -8.22 9.27 -4.41
N PRO A 154 -7.91 9.81 -3.22
CA PRO A 154 -7.86 9.03 -1.99
C PRO A 154 -9.20 8.32 -1.71
N PRO A 155 -9.20 7.06 -1.24
CA PRO A 155 -10.43 6.36 -0.91
C PRO A 155 -11.23 7.14 0.15
N GLY A 156 -12.40 7.66 -0.25
CA GLY A 156 -13.29 8.47 0.61
C GLY A 156 -13.57 9.89 0.11
N THR A 157 -13.01 10.33 -1.02
CA THR A 157 -13.39 11.60 -1.63
C THR A 157 -14.68 11.40 -2.48
N PRO A 158 -15.78 12.13 -2.20
CA PRO A 158 -17.09 11.87 -2.81
C PRO A 158 -17.23 12.31 -4.28
N TYR A 159 -16.15 12.74 -4.92
CA TYR A 159 -16.17 13.11 -6.33
C TYR A 159 -14.93 12.59 -7.04
N SER A 160 -15.18 11.83 -8.10
CA SER A 160 -14.46 11.83 -9.39
C SER A 160 -14.11 10.41 -9.88
N ALA A 161 -15.06 9.79 -10.56
CA ALA A 161 -14.79 9.21 -11.87
C ALA A 161 -15.98 9.62 -12.77
N PRO A 162 -15.78 9.93 -14.06
CA PRO A 162 -16.87 10.19 -15.00
C PRO A 162 -17.82 9.00 -15.14
#